data_AF-A0A2W4VIG5-F1
#
_entry.id   AF-A0A2W4VIG5-F1
#
_cell.length_a   1.000
_cell.length_b   1.000
_cell.length_c   1.000
_cell.angle_alpha   90.00
_cell.angle_beta   90.00
_cell.angle_gamma   90.00
#
_symmetry.space_group_name_H-M   'P 1'
#
loop_
_entity.id
_entity.type
_entity.pdbx_description
1 polymer ?
#
loop_
_entity_poly.entity_id
_entity_poly.type
_entity_poly.pdbx_seq_one_letter_code
_entity_poly.pdbx_strand_id
1 'polypeptide(L)'
;MKRYSFIAALICLLLGVGVSALAMVTSYYGWLIELERLSHFQAQYFMVAIALTIIILCLKQSRLALAMTLLCVLLSVQLISWYSLPLSSSSPATNYKVLSANVWVSNTDAQRILAFVMKEQPDLALFMEVNDVMGEQLASALKTILPYSSNQLTPYRLGTVLYSKNPLTDVQLQQFNTRSAAHMSARVEINGKPMSVVGIHPFPPVRPSMFADRNQAFAAVSDYVKLQSDPVILVGDFNASMWSPYYRQLVHQTGLKNSRAGFGLLPTWPSSLSYVKLPQLNALTRLVQIPIDHCLASSSLKVVGMHTGPDIGSDHLPIVVDFQLDNSAT
;
A
#
# COMPACT_ATOMS: atom_id res chain seq x y z
N MET A 1 -17.75 23.84 38.82
CA MET A 1 -16.75 22.95 38.18
C MET A 1 -17.35 21.67 37.59
N LYS A 2 -18.05 20.82 38.37
CA LYS A 2 -18.62 19.55 37.87
C LYS A 2 -19.51 19.67 36.61
N ARG A 3 -20.36 20.70 36.53
CA ARG A 3 -21.23 20.97 35.36
C ARG A 3 -20.43 21.27 34.08
N TYR A 4 -19.35 22.04 34.18
CA TYR A 4 -18.49 22.36 33.03
C TYR A 4 -17.70 21.13 32.56
N SER A 5 -17.15 20.33 33.48
CA SER A 5 -16.46 19.08 33.14
C SER A 5 -17.38 18.08 32.44
N PHE A 6 -18.65 17.98 32.88
CA PHE A 6 -19.64 17.14 32.21
C PHE A 6 -19.97 17.63 30.79
N ILE A 7 -20.23 18.94 30.62
CA ILE A 7 -20.53 19.53 29.30
C ILE A 7 -19.35 19.32 28.33
N ALA A 8 -18.11 19.58 28.78
CA ALA A 8 -16.92 19.35 27.96
C ALA A 8 -16.77 17.88 27.55
N ALA A 9 -16.97 16.94 28.47
CA ALA A 9 -16.92 15.52 28.16
C ALA A 9 -18.03 15.07 27.21
N LEU A 10 -19.23 15.66 27.32
CA LEU A 10 -20.33 15.40 26.39
C LEU A 10 -20.00 15.89 24.98
N ILE A 11 -19.38 17.07 24.84
CA ILE A 11 -18.90 17.58 23.56
C ILE A 11 -17.87 16.61 22.96
N CYS A 12 -16.89 16.13 23.76
CA CYS A 12 -15.92 15.14 23.30
C CYS A 12 -16.59 13.85 22.82
N LEU A 13 -17.61 13.35 23.53
CA LEU A 13 -18.34 12.16 23.11
C LEU A 13 -19.10 12.39 21.79
N LEU A 14 -19.78 13.54 21.64
CA LEU A 14 -20.48 13.87 20.40
C LEU A 14 -19.52 13.98 19.20
N LEU A 15 -18.34 14.57 19.41
CA LEU A 15 -17.26 14.56 18.41
C LEU A 15 -16.81 13.15 18.09
N GLY A 16 -16.65 12.29 19.11
CA GLY A 16 -16.30 10.88 18.95
C GLY A 16 -17.32 10.09 18.12
N VAL A 17 -18.61 10.33 18.34
CA VAL A 17 -19.71 9.76 17.53
C VAL A 17 -19.60 10.24 16.08
N GLY A 18 -19.38 11.54 15.85
CA GLY A 18 -19.20 12.10 14.51
C GLY A 18 -18.01 11.51 13.76
N VAL A 19 -16.84 11.42 14.43
CA VAL A 19 -15.64 10.78 13.88
C VAL A 19 -15.89 9.31 13.55
N SER A 20 -16.57 8.59 14.44
CA SER A 20 -16.85 7.16 14.25
C SER A 20 -17.82 6.93 13.08
N ALA A 21 -18.86 7.75 12.98
CA ALA A 21 -19.79 7.73 11.85
C ALA A 21 -19.08 8.05 10.54
N LEU A 22 -18.23 9.09 10.52
CA LEU A 22 -17.46 9.46 9.35
C LEU A 22 -16.55 8.32 8.90
N ALA A 23 -15.80 7.72 9.83
CA ALA A 23 -14.90 6.60 9.58
C ALA A 23 -15.62 5.42 8.91
N MET A 24 -16.76 5.00 9.47
CA MET A 24 -17.53 3.87 8.95
C MET A 24 -18.22 4.19 7.63
N VAL A 25 -18.88 5.34 7.50
CA VAL A 25 -19.61 5.73 6.29
C VAL A 25 -18.66 5.89 5.12
N THR A 26 -17.52 6.57 5.30
CA THR A 26 -16.54 6.78 4.23
C THR A 26 -15.86 5.48 3.83
N SER A 27 -15.56 4.59 4.78
CA SER A 27 -15.01 3.28 4.47
C SER A 27 -15.98 2.47 3.62
N TYR A 28 -17.24 2.26 4.06
CA TYR A 28 -18.18 1.34 3.39
C TYR A 28 -18.95 1.94 2.20
N TYR A 29 -19.21 3.25 2.22
CA TYR A 29 -20.05 3.94 1.24
C TYR A 29 -19.36 5.10 0.54
N GLY A 30 -18.03 5.24 0.69
CA GLY A 30 -17.24 6.32 0.07
C GLY A 30 -16.99 6.14 -1.42
N TRP A 31 -18.04 5.93 -2.21
CA TRP A 31 -17.95 5.75 -3.66
C TRP A 31 -17.76 7.07 -4.42
N LEU A 32 -18.07 8.20 -3.79
CA LEU A 32 -17.79 9.54 -4.29
C LEU A 32 -16.38 9.97 -3.87
N ILE A 33 -15.68 10.67 -4.77
CA ILE A 33 -14.27 11.09 -4.57
C ILE A 33 -14.00 11.72 -3.20
N GLU A 34 -14.85 12.64 -2.74
CA GLU A 34 -14.63 13.33 -1.45
C GLU A 34 -14.81 12.40 -0.26
N LEU A 35 -15.76 11.47 -0.34
CA LEU A 35 -15.96 10.46 0.71
C LEU A 35 -14.85 9.40 0.69
N GLU A 36 -14.38 9.02 -0.50
CA GLU A 36 -13.29 8.05 -0.63
C GLU A 36 -11.99 8.59 -0.04
N ARG A 37 -11.66 9.86 -0.28
CA ARG A 37 -10.47 10.50 0.31
C ARG A 37 -10.47 10.40 1.84
N LEU A 38 -11.63 10.60 2.45
CA LEU A 38 -11.80 10.49 3.90
C LEU A 38 -11.68 9.04 4.38
N SER A 39 -11.99 8.05 3.54
CA SER A 39 -11.87 6.63 3.88
C SER A 39 -10.43 6.22 4.25
N HIS A 40 -9.42 6.94 3.75
CA HIS A 40 -8.02 6.58 3.94
C HIS A 40 -7.50 6.78 5.36
N PHE A 41 -8.21 7.50 6.22
CA PHE A 41 -7.71 7.98 7.51
C PHE A 41 -8.22 7.17 8.72
N GLN A 42 -8.50 5.86 8.57
CA GLN A 42 -9.10 5.06 9.64
C GLN A 42 -8.22 4.97 10.90
N ALA A 43 -6.90 4.88 10.72
CA ALA A 43 -5.97 4.88 11.85
C ALA A 43 -6.01 6.22 12.61
N GLN A 44 -6.13 7.33 11.89
CA GLN A 44 -6.22 8.67 12.44
C GLN A 44 -7.54 8.90 13.16
N TYR A 45 -8.67 8.44 12.62
CA TYR A 45 -9.95 8.46 13.31
C TYR A 45 -9.90 7.68 14.63
N PHE A 46 -9.23 6.52 14.65
CA PHE A 46 -9.01 5.76 15.88
C PHE A 46 -8.11 6.50 16.88
N MET A 47 -7.03 7.14 16.44
CA MET A 47 -6.16 7.94 17.30
C MET A 47 -6.90 9.14 17.93
N VAL A 48 -7.72 9.83 17.15
CA VAL A 48 -8.57 10.92 17.65
C VAL A 48 -9.56 10.39 18.69
N ALA A 49 -10.17 9.22 18.45
CA ALA A 49 -11.07 8.60 19.40
C ALA A 49 -10.38 8.27 20.74
N ILE A 50 -9.15 7.76 20.70
CA ILE A 50 -8.32 7.54 21.91
C ILE A 50 -8.05 8.86 22.63
N ALA A 51 -7.63 9.90 21.91
CA ALA A 51 -7.34 11.22 22.51
C ALA A 51 -8.58 11.80 23.22
N LEU A 52 -9.75 11.72 22.58
CA LEU A 52 -11.02 12.15 23.17
C LEU A 52 -11.37 11.32 24.42
N THR A 53 -11.10 10.00 24.40
CA THR A 53 -11.30 9.12 25.56
C THR A 53 -10.44 9.56 26.75
N ILE A 54 -9.15 9.86 26.51
CA ILE A 54 -8.22 10.34 27.52
C ILE A 54 -8.69 11.68 28.10
N ILE A 55 -9.15 12.60 27.26
CA ILE A 55 -9.72 13.89 27.73
C ILE A 55 -10.91 13.65 28.65
N ILE A 56 -11.85 12.78 28.28
CA ILE A 56 -13.03 12.47 29.11
C ILE A 56 -12.63 11.83 30.44
N LEU A 57 -11.61 10.97 30.47
CA LEU A 57 -11.04 10.39 31.68
C LEU A 57 -10.41 11.46 32.58
N CYS A 58 -9.63 12.40 32.03
CA CYS A 58 -9.07 13.54 32.76
C CYS A 58 -10.14 14.45 33.35
N LEU A 59 -11.30 14.57 32.68
CA LEU A 59 -12.48 15.28 33.19
C LEU A 59 -13.28 14.48 34.25
N LYS A 60 -12.81 13.28 34.61
CA LYS A 60 -13.38 12.36 35.61
C LYS A 60 -14.81 11.93 35.30
N GLN A 61 -15.16 11.80 34.02
CA GLN A 61 -16.50 11.39 33.56
C GLN A 61 -16.50 9.92 33.09
N SER A 62 -16.39 8.98 34.03
CA SER A 62 -16.19 7.55 33.73
C SER A 62 -17.27 6.90 32.84
N ARG A 63 -18.54 7.27 33.01
CA ARG A 63 -19.64 6.75 32.17
C ARG A 63 -19.51 7.19 30.70
N LEU A 64 -19.13 8.44 30.47
CA LEU A 64 -18.90 8.96 29.12
C LEU A 64 -17.62 8.37 28.53
N ALA A 65 -16.59 8.15 29.36
CA ALA A 65 -15.38 7.48 28.93
C ALA A 65 -15.66 6.04 28.49
N LEU A 66 -16.50 5.29 29.22
CA LEU A 66 -16.92 3.95 28.83
C LEU A 66 -17.64 3.96 27.47
N ALA A 67 -18.57 4.89 27.25
CA ALA A 67 -19.24 5.04 25.96
C ALA A 67 -18.24 5.33 24.82
N MET A 68 -17.25 6.20 25.08
CA MET A 68 -16.20 6.52 24.12
C MET A 68 -15.29 5.30 23.84
N THR A 69 -14.96 4.51 24.87
CA THR A 69 -14.19 3.27 24.71
C THR A 69 -14.91 2.27 23.80
N LEU A 70 -16.24 2.16 23.90
CA LEU A 70 -17.02 1.30 22.99
C LEU A 70 -16.92 1.76 21.53
N LEU A 71 -16.87 3.07 21.28
CA LEU A 71 -16.62 3.62 19.94
C LEU A 71 -15.19 3.29 19.46
N CYS A 72 -14.19 3.36 20.33
CA CYS A 72 -12.84 2.92 20.01
C CYS A 72 -12.81 1.43 19.63
N VAL A 73 -13.51 0.56 20.38
CA VAL A 73 -13.61 -0.87 20.05
C VAL A 73 -14.24 -1.07 18.66
N LEU A 74 -15.31 -0.34 18.35
CA LEU A 74 -15.94 -0.39 17.03
C LEU A 74 -14.96 0.01 15.91
N LEU A 75 -14.21 1.10 16.09
CA LEU A 75 -13.22 1.56 15.11
C LEU A 75 -12.02 0.61 14.98
N SER A 76 -11.63 -0.06 16.07
CA SER A 76 -10.51 -1.00 16.06
C SER A 76 -10.70 -2.17 15.10
N VAL A 77 -11.95 -2.54 14.76
CA VAL A 77 -12.27 -3.58 13.78
C VAL A 77 -11.65 -3.30 12.41
N GLN A 78 -11.56 -2.02 12.02
CA GLN A 78 -10.94 -1.60 10.75
C GLN A 78 -9.41 -1.81 10.72
N LEU A 79 -8.79 -1.97 11.90
CA LEU A 79 -7.34 -2.01 12.08
C LEU A 79 -6.84 -3.40 12.49
N ILE A 80 -7.50 -4.05 13.44
CA ILE A 80 -7.02 -5.27 14.10
C ILE A 80 -6.90 -6.48 13.16
N SER A 81 -7.72 -6.51 12.10
CA SER A 81 -7.65 -7.53 11.05
C SER A 81 -6.31 -7.53 10.33
N TRP A 82 -5.57 -6.42 10.33
CA TRP A 82 -4.26 -6.29 9.71
C TRP A 82 -3.10 -6.74 10.60
N TYR A 83 -3.33 -6.90 11.91
CA TYR A 83 -2.31 -7.33 12.89
C TYR A 83 -2.45 -8.79 13.32
N SER A 84 -3.52 -9.46 12.89
CA SER A 84 -3.80 -10.83 13.30
C SER A 84 -3.06 -11.81 12.37
N LEU A 85 -1.89 -12.30 12.79
CA LEU A 85 -1.21 -13.40 12.11
C LEU A 85 -2.02 -14.70 12.25
N PRO A 86 -2.12 -15.54 11.21
CA PRO A 86 -2.46 -16.93 11.42
C PRO A 86 -1.40 -17.55 12.34
N LEU A 87 -1.82 -18.17 13.44
CA LEU A 87 -0.94 -18.93 14.33
C LEU A 87 -0.26 -20.04 13.52
N SER A 88 0.95 -19.79 13.04
CA SER A 88 1.79 -20.79 12.39
C SER A 88 2.96 -21.12 13.32
N SER A 89 3.08 -22.39 13.69
CA SER A 89 4.01 -22.91 14.70
C SER A 89 5.45 -23.11 14.21
N SER A 90 5.76 -22.78 12.95
CA SER A 90 7.10 -22.87 12.38
C SER A 90 7.48 -21.52 11.76
N SER A 91 8.69 -21.01 12.04
CA SER A 91 9.28 -19.90 11.30
C SER A 91 9.37 -20.27 9.82
N PRO A 92 8.52 -19.73 8.94
CA PRO A 92 8.56 -20.09 7.54
C PRO A 92 9.85 -19.53 6.93
N ALA A 93 10.55 -20.33 6.11
CA ALA A 93 11.70 -19.82 5.37
C ALA A 93 11.22 -19.01 4.15
N THR A 94 11.68 -17.76 4.03
CA THR A 94 11.53 -16.96 2.82
C THR A 94 12.37 -17.54 1.69
N ASN A 95 11.79 -17.71 0.50
CA ASN A 95 12.52 -18.14 -0.69
C ASN A 95 12.20 -17.31 -1.95
N TYR A 96 11.35 -16.29 -1.85
CA TYR A 96 11.13 -15.33 -2.92
C TYR A 96 10.75 -13.97 -2.35
N LYS A 97 11.45 -12.91 -2.75
CA LYS A 97 11.25 -11.55 -2.22
C LYS A 97 10.86 -10.56 -3.32
N VAL A 98 9.79 -9.79 -3.07
CA VAL A 98 9.32 -8.72 -3.96
C VAL A 98 9.52 -7.37 -3.29
N LEU A 99 10.15 -6.43 -4.01
CA LEU A 99 10.29 -5.03 -3.61
C LEU A 99 9.45 -4.15 -4.54
N SER A 100 8.76 -3.16 -3.99
CA SER A 100 8.06 -2.13 -4.77
C SER A 100 8.32 -0.75 -4.20
N ALA A 101 8.64 0.21 -5.06
CA ALA A 101 8.96 1.57 -4.66
C ALA A 101 8.44 2.59 -5.69
N ASN A 102 7.56 3.51 -5.28
CA ASN A 102 7.45 4.79 -5.95
C ASN A 102 8.71 5.59 -5.58
N VAL A 103 9.55 5.93 -6.57
CA VAL A 103 10.86 6.56 -6.36
C VAL A 103 10.81 8.07 -6.43
N TRP A 104 9.63 8.64 -6.73
CA TRP A 104 9.37 10.05 -6.98
C TRP A 104 10.14 10.61 -8.19
N VAL A 105 9.42 11.16 -9.18
CA VAL A 105 10.01 11.58 -10.46
C VAL A 105 11.08 12.68 -10.34
N SER A 106 11.07 13.44 -9.24
CA SER A 106 12.03 14.51 -8.98
C SER A 106 13.20 14.07 -8.08
N ASN A 107 13.23 12.81 -7.66
CA ASN A 107 14.33 12.26 -6.88
C ASN A 107 15.58 12.12 -7.75
N THR A 108 16.73 12.52 -7.19
CA THR A 108 18.05 12.46 -7.84
C THR A 108 19.02 11.56 -7.09
N ASP A 109 18.61 10.98 -5.95
CA ASP A 109 19.44 10.17 -5.08
C ASP A 109 19.18 8.66 -5.31
N ALA A 110 19.66 8.14 -6.45
CA ALA A 110 19.61 6.72 -6.72
C ALA A 110 20.45 5.89 -5.72
N GLN A 111 21.42 6.50 -5.02
CA GLN A 111 22.29 5.76 -4.10
C GLN A 111 21.51 5.20 -2.91
N ARG A 112 20.54 5.96 -2.35
CA ARG A 112 19.68 5.45 -1.27
C ARG A 112 18.81 4.29 -1.73
N ILE A 113 18.27 4.37 -2.94
CA ILE A 113 17.45 3.31 -3.55
C ILE A 113 18.30 2.06 -3.73
N LEU A 114 19.47 2.19 -4.36
CA LEU A 114 20.39 1.08 -4.60
C LEU A 114 20.90 0.47 -3.30
N ALA A 115 21.26 1.27 -2.29
CA ALA A 115 21.66 0.77 -0.98
C ALA A 115 20.55 -0.07 -0.33
N PHE A 116 19.29 0.34 -0.47
CA PHE A 116 18.15 -0.43 0.01
C PHE A 116 17.97 -1.75 -0.77
N VAL A 117 18.06 -1.72 -2.10
CA VAL A 117 17.99 -2.93 -2.93
C VAL A 117 19.13 -3.91 -2.59
N MET A 118 20.36 -3.43 -2.40
CA MET A 118 21.51 -4.25 -2.01
C MET A 118 21.34 -4.88 -0.64
N LYS A 119 20.70 -4.17 0.29
CA LYS A 119 20.39 -4.68 1.64
C LYS A 119 19.30 -5.75 1.59
N GLU A 120 18.23 -5.51 0.85
CA GLU A 120 17.07 -6.41 0.81
C GLU A 120 17.30 -7.62 -0.09
N GLN A 121 18.09 -7.50 -1.16
CA GLN A 121 18.33 -8.54 -2.17
C GLN A 121 17.01 -9.15 -2.70
N PRO A 122 16.11 -8.35 -3.27
CA PRO A 122 14.86 -8.89 -3.83
C PRO A 122 15.14 -9.80 -5.03
N ASP A 123 14.21 -10.71 -5.33
CA ASP A 123 14.20 -11.49 -6.56
C ASP A 123 13.41 -10.77 -7.67
N LEU A 124 12.54 -9.84 -7.29
CA LEU A 124 11.73 -9.00 -8.16
C LEU A 124 11.61 -7.59 -7.57
N ALA A 125 11.85 -6.56 -8.37
CA ALA A 125 11.76 -5.16 -7.93
C ALA A 125 10.98 -4.32 -8.94
N LEU A 126 9.89 -3.69 -8.49
CA LEU A 126 9.13 -2.70 -9.24
C LEU A 126 9.48 -1.30 -8.78
N PHE A 127 9.90 -0.43 -9.71
CA PHE A 127 10.09 0.99 -9.46
C PHE A 127 9.07 1.79 -10.27
N MET A 128 8.45 2.80 -9.67
CA MET A 128 7.44 3.68 -10.27
C MET A 128 7.88 5.14 -10.15
N GLU A 129 7.46 6.02 -11.06
CA GLU A 129 7.96 7.40 -11.19
C GLU A 129 9.46 7.56 -11.50
N VAL A 130 10.06 6.59 -12.18
CA VAL A 130 11.45 6.63 -12.63
C VAL A 130 11.60 7.64 -13.77
N ASN A 131 12.43 8.67 -13.57
CA ASN A 131 12.87 9.55 -14.66
C ASN A 131 14.05 8.92 -15.43
N ASP A 132 14.43 9.52 -16.56
CA ASP A 132 15.46 9.00 -17.46
C ASP A 132 16.80 8.77 -16.76
N VAL A 133 17.25 9.76 -15.99
CA VAL A 133 18.54 9.72 -15.26
C VAL A 133 18.53 8.59 -14.23
N MET A 134 17.45 8.47 -13.46
CA MET A 134 17.31 7.39 -12.49
C MET A 134 17.22 6.03 -13.17
N GLY A 135 16.53 5.94 -14.31
CA GLY A 135 16.44 4.72 -15.11
C GLY A 135 17.80 4.21 -15.56
N GLU A 136 18.66 5.10 -16.06
CA GLU A 136 20.05 4.77 -16.45
C GLU A 136 20.89 4.30 -15.26
N GLN A 137 20.78 4.99 -14.11
CA GLN A 137 21.49 4.63 -12.89
C GLN A 137 21.08 3.27 -12.35
N LEU A 138 19.76 2.99 -12.30
CA LEU A 138 19.23 1.69 -11.91
C LEU A 138 19.66 0.60 -12.88
N ALA A 139 19.55 0.82 -14.20
CA ALA A 139 19.92 -0.17 -15.20
C ALA A 139 21.41 -0.55 -15.13
N SER A 140 22.28 0.43 -14.90
CA SER A 140 23.72 0.22 -14.74
C SER A 140 24.04 -0.58 -13.46
N ALA A 141 23.47 -0.17 -12.33
CA ALA A 141 23.81 -0.74 -11.02
C ALA A 141 23.16 -2.11 -10.75
N LEU A 142 21.95 -2.35 -11.28
CA LEU A 142 21.18 -3.58 -11.00
C LEU A 142 21.56 -4.75 -11.91
N LYS A 143 22.34 -4.54 -12.97
CA LYS A 143 22.66 -5.54 -14.00
C LYS A 143 23.21 -6.86 -13.46
N THR A 144 23.92 -6.85 -12.32
CA THR A 144 24.53 -8.06 -11.74
C THR A 144 23.64 -8.76 -10.71
N ILE A 145 22.67 -8.07 -10.13
CA ILE A 145 21.79 -8.61 -9.06
C ILE A 145 20.38 -8.91 -9.55
N LEU A 146 19.86 -8.10 -10.47
CA LEU A 146 18.57 -8.24 -11.14
C LEU A 146 18.77 -8.04 -12.66
N PRO A 147 19.41 -9.00 -13.36
CA PRO A 147 19.84 -8.85 -14.74
C PRO A 147 18.70 -8.72 -15.76
N TYR A 148 17.48 -9.13 -15.42
CA TYR A 148 16.34 -9.10 -16.34
C TYR A 148 15.47 -7.88 -16.04
N SER A 149 15.10 -7.12 -17.08
CA SER A 149 14.32 -5.90 -16.90
C SER A 149 13.28 -5.72 -17.99
N SER A 150 12.14 -5.11 -17.64
CA SER A 150 11.14 -4.66 -18.60
C SER A 150 11.62 -3.52 -19.51
N ASN A 151 12.70 -2.82 -19.12
CA ASN A 151 13.19 -1.62 -19.79
C ASN A 151 13.79 -1.86 -21.18
N GLN A 152 13.87 -3.10 -21.65
CA GLN A 152 14.32 -3.41 -23.02
C GLN A 152 13.25 -3.17 -24.11
N LEU A 153 12.03 -2.71 -23.76
CA LEU A 153 10.87 -2.79 -24.68
C LEU A 153 10.01 -1.52 -24.88
N THR A 154 10.10 -0.43 -24.08
CA THR A 154 9.15 0.70 -24.22
C THR A 154 9.74 2.10 -23.97
N PRO A 155 9.67 3.05 -24.94
CA PRO A 155 10.04 4.44 -24.73
C PRO A 155 8.93 5.25 -24.02
N TYR A 156 9.31 5.87 -22.91
CA TYR A 156 8.74 7.04 -22.24
C TYR A 156 7.25 7.41 -22.44
N ARG A 157 6.43 6.87 -21.55
CA ARG A 157 5.58 7.68 -20.66
C ARG A 157 5.61 7.08 -19.26
N LEU A 158 6.31 7.76 -18.35
CA LEU A 158 6.22 7.63 -16.88
C LEU A 158 6.65 6.28 -16.28
N GLY A 159 7.95 6.01 -16.32
CA GLY A 159 8.66 5.71 -15.08
C GLY A 159 8.31 4.45 -14.29
N THR A 160 7.70 3.44 -14.89
CA THR A 160 7.53 2.14 -14.25
C THR A 160 8.48 1.12 -14.87
N VAL A 161 9.35 0.51 -14.07
CA VAL A 161 10.29 -0.52 -14.51
C VAL A 161 10.32 -1.69 -13.54
N LEU A 162 10.23 -2.89 -14.10
CA LEU A 162 10.38 -4.14 -13.37
C LEU A 162 11.77 -4.70 -13.61
N TYR A 163 12.41 -5.13 -12.54
CA TYR A 163 13.66 -5.86 -12.55
C TYR A 163 13.45 -7.23 -11.89
N SER A 164 14.13 -8.26 -12.39
CA SER A 164 14.06 -9.60 -11.85
C SER A 164 15.41 -10.30 -11.90
N LYS A 165 15.60 -11.18 -10.92
CA LYS A 165 16.70 -12.14 -10.86
C LYS A 165 16.52 -13.29 -11.85
N ASN A 166 15.27 -13.62 -12.18
CA ASN A 166 14.89 -14.68 -13.12
C ASN A 166 14.43 -14.08 -14.46
N PRO A 167 14.55 -14.83 -15.58
CA PRO A 167 14.10 -14.36 -16.89
C PRO A 167 12.64 -13.88 -16.88
N LEU A 168 12.42 -12.67 -17.41
CA LEU A 168 11.09 -12.14 -17.68
C LEU A 168 10.67 -12.53 -19.10
N THR A 169 9.44 -13.03 -19.24
CA THR A 169 8.80 -13.38 -20.52
C THR A 169 7.46 -12.66 -20.61
N ASP A 170 6.86 -12.63 -21.81
CA ASP A 170 5.54 -12.02 -22.07
C ASP A 170 5.38 -10.61 -21.47
N VAL A 171 6.45 -9.81 -21.51
CA VAL A 171 6.44 -8.43 -20.99
C VAL A 171 5.56 -7.56 -21.88
N GLN A 172 4.49 -7.02 -21.31
CA GLN A 172 3.55 -6.15 -22.02
C GLN A 172 3.28 -4.88 -21.22
N LEU A 173 3.23 -3.76 -21.93
CA LEU A 173 2.69 -2.52 -21.40
C LEU A 173 1.16 -2.59 -21.46
N GLN A 174 0.53 -2.43 -20.31
CA GLN A 174 -0.93 -2.45 -20.19
C GLN A 174 -1.43 -1.02 -19.98
N GLN A 175 -2.24 -0.52 -20.91
CA GLN A 175 -2.95 0.76 -20.71
C GLN A 175 -4.28 0.58 -19.99
N PHE A 176 -4.80 -0.66 -19.96
CA PHE A 176 -6.06 -1.01 -19.32
C PHE A 176 -7.24 -0.10 -19.73
N ASN A 177 -7.22 0.33 -21.00
CA ASN A 177 -8.19 1.25 -21.62
C ASN A 177 -8.33 2.61 -20.91
N THR A 178 -7.35 3.01 -20.11
CA THR A 178 -7.38 4.27 -19.36
C THR A 178 -6.46 5.32 -19.99
N ARG A 179 -6.62 6.58 -19.60
CA ARG A 179 -5.61 7.62 -19.84
C ARG A 179 -4.40 7.50 -18.90
N SER A 180 -4.40 6.49 -18.03
CA SER A 180 -3.52 6.33 -16.86
C SER A 180 -2.09 5.97 -17.25
N ALA A 181 -1.22 6.06 -16.23
CA ALA A 181 0.20 5.75 -16.32
C ALA A 181 0.47 4.30 -16.76
N ALA A 182 1.71 4.06 -17.18
CA ALA A 182 2.23 2.78 -17.63
C ALA A 182 2.06 1.68 -16.55
N HIS A 183 1.03 0.85 -16.70
CA HIS A 183 0.97 -0.44 -16.04
C HIS A 183 1.74 -1.46 -16.86
N MET A 184 2.21 -2.53 -16.23
CA MET A 184 2.88 -3.58 -16.96
C MET A 184 2.49 -4.96 -16.47
N SER A 185 2.57 -5.93 -17.36
CA SER A 185 2.49 -7.35 -17.03
C SER A 185 3.74 -8.06 -17.53
N ALA A 186 4.17 -9.08 -16.81
CA ALA A 186 5.23 -9.99 -17.22
C ALA A 186 4.97 -11.38 -16.64
N ARG A 187 5.63 -12.38 -17.21
CA ARG A 187 5.74 -13.72 -16.61
C ARG A 187 7.15 -13.96 -16.11
N VAL A 188 7.26 -14.58 -14.96
CA VAL A 188 8.52 -15.06 -14.38
C VAL A 188 8.37 -16.51 -14.00
N GLU A 189 9.41 -17.31 -14.25
CA GLU A 189 9.45 -18.71 -13.82
C GLU A 189 10.26 -18.83 -12.52
N ILE A 190 9.65 -19.43 -11.49
CA ILE A 190 10.27 -19.63 -10.19
C ILE A 190 10.13 -21.11 -9.83
N ASN A 191 11.26 -21.80 -9.62
CA ASN A 191 11.30 -23.24 -9.37
C ASN A 191 10.51 -24.07 -10.41
N GLY A 192 10.58 -23.69 -11.69
CA GLY A 192 9.87 -24.37 -12.79
C GLY A 192 8.37 -24.06 -12.88
N LYS A 193 7.84 -23.14 -12.06
CA LYS A 193 6.43 -22.75 -12.08
C LYS A 193 6.28 -21.32 -12.61
N PRO A 194 5.42 -21.09 -13.63
CA PRO A 194 5.16 -19.75 -14.12
C PRO A 194 4.35 -18.95 -13.09
N MET A 195 4.63 -17.66 -13.02
CA MET A 195 3.93 -16.68 -12.21
C MET A 195 3.70 -15.42 -13.03
N SER A 196 2.48 -14.90 -12.99
CA SER A 196 2.12 -13.62 -13.61
C SER A 196 2.41 -12.48 -12.63
N VAL A 197 3.13 -11.47 -13.10
CA VAL A 197 3.45 -10.25 -12.35
C VAL A 197 2.75 -9.09 -13.03
N VAL A 198 1.97 -8.33 -12.29
CA VAL A 198 1.29 -7.12 -12.75
C VAL A 198 1.73 -5.95 -11.89
N GLY A 199 2.44 -5.00 -12.50
CA GLY A 199 2.84 -3.74 -11.88
C GLY A 199 1.83 -2.64 -12.21
N ILE A 200 1.28 -1.96 -11.20
CA ILE A 200 0.33 -0.87 -11.42
C ILE A 200 0.73 0.41 -10.70
N HIS A 201 0.51 1.54 -11.37
CA HIS A 201 0.63 2.87 -10.77
C HIS A 201 -0.46 3.79 -11.35
N PRO A 202 -1.74 3.57 -11.03
CA PRO A 202 -2.79 4.44 -11.54
C PRO A 202 -2.67 5.86 -10.99
N PHE A 203 -3.30 6.82 -11.67
CA PHE A 203 -3.26 8.22 -11.25
C PHE A 203 -3.73 8.45 -9.81
N PRO A 204 -3.11 9.40 -9.09
CA PRO A 204 -3.61 9.84 -7.79
C PRO A 204 -4.99 10.51 -7.94
N PRO A 205 -5.97 10.23 -7.05
CA PRO A 205 -7.35 10.74 -7.16
C PRO A 205 -7.49 12.23 -6.74
N VAL A 206 -6.57 13.10 -7.19
CA VAL A 206 -6.56 14.53 -6.86
C VAL A 206 -7.60 15.34 -7.63
N ARG A 207 -8.03 14.84 -8.80
CA ARG A 207 -9.09 15.44 -9.64
C ARG A 207 -10.15 14.40 -10.01
N PRO A 208 -11.41 14.80 -10.26
CA PRO A 208 -12.47 13.86 -10.66
C PRO A 208 -12.12 12.96 -11.84
N SER A 209 -11.44 13.50 -12.86
CA SER A 209 -10.99 12.70 -14.01
C SER A 209 -9.95 11.65 -13.63
N MET A 210 -8.97 12.00 -12.80
CA MET A 210 -7.91 11.08 -12.34
C MET A 210 -8.46 9.99 -11.41
N PHE A 211 -9.45 10.34 -10.57
CA PHE A 211 -10.20 9.37 -9.78
C PHE A 211 -10.96 8.38 -10.67
N ALA A 212 -11.65 8.87 -11.72
CA ALA A 212 -12.33 8.01 -12.68
C ALA A 212 -11.35 7.10 -13.43
N ASP A 213 -10.23 7.65 -13.92
CA ASP A 213 -9.18 6.89 -14.61
C ASP A 213 -8.59 5.79 -13.70
N ARG A 214 -8.30 6.09 -12.42
CA ARG A 214 -7.80 5.09 -11.47
C ARG A 214 -8.81 3.97 -11.22
N ASN A 215 -10.08 4.30 -11.06
CA ASN A 215 -11.11 3.28 -10.82
C ASN A 215 -11.37 2.42 -12.07
N GLN A 216 -11.26 3.02 -13.26
CA GLN A 216 -11.27 2.26 -14.51
C GLN A 216 -10.07 1.31 -14.60
N ALA A 217 -8.88 1.75 -14.18
CA ALA A 217 -7.70 0.90 -14.13
C ALA A 217 -7.90 -0.29 -13.16
N PHE A 218 -8.49 -0.07 -11.98
CA PHE A 218 -8.85 -1.17 -11.07
C PHE A 218 -9.80 -2.18 -11.71
N ALA A 219 -10.83 -1.72 -12.41
CA ALA A 219 -11.77 -2.63 -13.10
C ALA A 219 -11.08 -3.45 -14.19
N ALA A 220 -10.26 -2.81 -15.03
CA ALA A 220 -9.58 -3.48 -16.12
C ALA A 220 -8.45 -4.42 -15.64
N VAL A 221 -7.71 -4.06 -14.58
CA VAL A 221 -6.76 -4.96 -13.91
C VAL A 221 -7.49 -6.16 -13.32
N SER A 222 -8.65 -5.94 -12.71
CA SER A 222 -9.48 -7.03 -12.16
C SER A 222 -9.87 -8.05 -13.23
N ASP A 223 -10.29 -7.58 -14.41
CA ASP A 223 -10.63 -8.45 -15.54
C ASP A 223 -9.39 -9.14 -16.11
N TYR A 224 -8.25 -8.44 -16.23
CA TYR A 224 -6.98 -9.04 -16.67
C TYR A 224 -6.52 -10.16 -15.74
N VAL A 225 -6.57 -9.95 -14.42
CA VAL A 225 -6.15 -10.93 -13.41
C VAL A 225 -6.99 -12.21 -13.48
N LYS A 226 -8.30 -12.09 -13.71
CA LYS A 226 -9.19 -13.26 -13.85
C LYS A 226 -8.90 -14.12 -15.08
N LEU A 227 -8.24 -13.56 -16.10
CA LEU A 227 -7.85 -14.28 -17.30
C LEU A 227 -6.53 -15.04 -17.14
N GLN A 228 -5.81 -14.83 -16.03
CA GLN A 228 -4.53 -15.51 -15.79
C GLN A 228 -4.77 -16.93 -15.27
N SER A 229 -4.12 -17.91 -15.91
CA SER A 229 -4.07 -19.30 -15.42
C SER A 229 -3.06 -19.50 -14.30
N ASP A 230 -2.00 -18.68 -14.30
CA ASP A 230 -0.86 -18.78 -13.40
C ASP A 230 -1.12 -17.97 -12.11
N PRO A 231 -0.49 -18.31 -10.98
CA PRO A 231 -0.52 -17.46 -9.78
C PRO A 231 -0.09 -16.03 -10.10
N VAL A 232 -0.79 -15.05 -9.53
CA VAL A 232 -0.61 -13.63 -9.81
C VAL A 232 0.00 -12.91 -8.61
N ILE A 233 0.98 -12.05 -8.87
CA ILE A 233 1.40 -10.96 -7.98
C ILE A 233 1.00 -9.65 -8.65
N LEU A 234 0.12 -8.89 -8.00
CA LEU A 234 -0.29 -7.55 -8.41
C LEU A 234 0.28 -6.53 -7.41
N VAL A 235 1.20 -5.69 -7.84
CA VAL A 235 2.02 -4.86 -6.95
C VAL A 235 2.18 -3.43 -7.47
N GLY A 236 2.30 -2.46 -6.56
CA GLY A 236 2.61 -1.07 -6.89
C GLY A 236 1.98 -0.06 -5.94
N ASP A 237 1.96 1.21 -6.36
CA ASP A 237 1.25 2.31 -5.70
C ASP A 237 -0.16 2.38 -6.28
N PHE A 238 -1.16 2.02 -5.48
CA PHE A 238 -2.55 1.94 -5.93
C PHE A 238 -3.25 3.29 -5.79
N ASN A 239 -2.62 4.28 -5.16
CA ASN A 239 -3.22 5.56 -4.82
C ASN A 239 -4.57 5.43 -4.06
N ALA A 240 -4.70 4.33 -3.31
CA ALA A 240 -5.85 4.01 -2.48
C ALA A 240 -5.44 3.08 -1.32
N SER A 241 -5.91 3.37 -0.12
CA SER A 241 -5.69 2.48 1.02
C SER A 241 -6.64 1.28 1.03
N MET A 242 -6.37 0.32 1.91
CA MET A 242 -7.21 -0.87 2.09
C MET A 242 -8.66 -0.58 2.50
N TRP A 243 -8.93 0.66 2.94
CA TRP A 243 -10.25 1.12 3.39
C TRP A 243 -11.06 1.78 2.27
N SER A 244 -10.48 1.98 1.08
CA SER A 244 -11.25 2.42 -0.09
C SER A 244 -12.24 1.34 -0.53
N PRO A 245 -13.51 1.69 -0.84
CA PRO A 245 -14.45 0.76 -1.43
C PRO A 245 -14.00 0.21 -2.79
N TYR A 246 -13.31 1.02 -3.60
CA TYR A 246 -12.77 0.58 -4.91
C TYR A 246 -11.62 -0.41 -4.74
N TYR A 247 -10.75 -0.19 -3.74
CA TYR A 247 -9.72 -1.17 -3.39
C TYR A 247 -10.35 -2.50 -2.95
N ARG A 248 -11.35 -2.48 -2.06
CA ARG A 248 -12.02 -3.70 -1.60
C ARG A 248 -12.73 -4.41 -2.74
N GLN A 249 -13.32 -3.67 -3.68
CA GLN A 249 -13.91 -4.24 -4.89
C GLN A 249 -12.85 -4.94 -5.75
N LEU A 250 -11.68 -4.33 -5.97
CA LEU A 250 -10.56 -4.96 -6.68
C LEU A 250 -10.12 -6.27 -6.02
N VAL A 251 -9.89 -6.25 -4.70
CA VAL A 251 -9.51 -7.46 -3.93
C VAL A 251 -10.58 -8.54 -4.01
N HIS A 252 -11.86 -8.16 -3.86
CA HIS A 252 -12.98 -9.09 -3.93
C HIS A 252 -13.12 -9.73 -5.32
N GLN A 253 -13.05 -8.92 -6.38
CA GLN A 253 -13.24 -9.40 -7.75
C GLN A 253 -12.07 -10.24 -8.25
N THR A 254 -10.83 -9.92 -7.84
CA THR A 254 -9.64 -10.69 -8.24
C THR A 254 -9.44 -11.94 -7.40
N GLY A 255 -9.99 -11.97 -6.17
CA GLY A 255 -9.74 -13.04 -5.21
C GLY A 255 -8.33 -13.04 -4.60
N LEU A 256 -7.47 -12.10 -5.01
CA LEU A 256 -6.11 -11.96 -4.46
C LEU A 256 -6.17 -11.56 -2.98
N LYS A 257 -5.11 -11.89 -2.24
CA LYS A 257 -4.96 -11.56 -0.82
C LYS A 257 -3.96 -10.43 -0.67
N ASN A 258 -4.28 -9.45 0.17
CA ASN A 258 -3.31 -8.41 0.51
C ASN A 258 -2.22 -9.02 1.41
N SER A 259 -0.97 -8.95 0.93
CA SER A 259 0.21 -9.48 1.60
C SER A 259 0.48 -8.85 2.96
N ARG A 260 -0.14 -7.69 3.24
CA ARG A 260 -0.06 -6.97 4.51
C ARG A 260 -0.77 -7.68 5.66
N ALA A 261 -1.72 -8.57 5.37
CA ALA A 261 -2.53 -9.23 6.39
C ALA A 261 -1.64 -9.97 7.41
N GLY A 262 -1.71 -9.53 8.67
CA GLY A 262 -0.92 -10.07 9.78
C GLY A 262 0.35 -9.27 10.11
N PHE A 263 0.79 -8.35 9.25
CA PHE A 263 2.03 -7.58 9.45
C PHE A 263 1.78 -6.13 9.87
N GLY A 264 0.51 -5.71 9.98
CA GLY A 264 0.10 -4.39 10.46
C GLY A 264 -0.17 -3.39 9.33
N LEU A 265 -0.35 -2.11 9.67
CA LEU A 265 -0.79 -1.10 8.69
C LEU A 265 0.27 -0.69 7.68
N LEU A 266 1.56 -0.78 8.02
CA LEU A 266 2.76 -0.35 7.26
C LEU A 266 2.50 0.79 6.24
N PRO A 267 2.20 2.00 6.72
CA PRO A 267 1.84 3.12 5.86
C PRO A 267 3.07 3.65 5.10
N THR A 268 2.85 4.17 3.90
CA THR A 268 3.94 4.48 2.95
C THR A 268 4.00 5.95 2.57
N TRP A 269 2.86 6.64 2.56
CA TRP A 269 2.76 8.03 2.13
C TRP A 269 2.00 8.89 3.14
N PRO A 270 2.42 10.13 3.41
CA PRO A 270 3.64 10.76 2.90
C PRO A 270 4.88 10.35 3.71
N SER A 271 6.04 10.24 3.07
CA SER A 271 7.35 10.12 3.73
C SER A 271 7.94 11.51 4.06
N SER A 272 9.11 11.56 4.71
CA SER A 272 9.81 12.77 5.17
C SER A 272 10.07 13.85 4.11
N LEU A 273 10.00 13.51 2.82
CA LEU A 273 10.29 14.43 1.71
C LEU A 273 9.05 14.99 1.00
N SER A 274 7.85 14.74 1.54
CA SER A 274 6.61 15.25 0.98
C SER A 274 6.65 16.77 0.75
N TYR A 275 5.95 17.24 -0.29
CA TYR A 275 5.82 18.66 -0.73
C TYR A 275 5.56 19.69 0.37
N VAL A 276 5.13 19.22 1.53
CA VAL A 276 5.04 19.97 2.78
C VAL A 276 6.45 20.14 3.36
N LYS A 277 7.14 21.23 3.01
CA LYS A 277 8.42 21.67 3.59
C LYS A 277 8.31 21.95 5.11
N LEU A 278 8.06 20.94 5.92
CA LEU A 278 8.05 21.00 7.37
C LEU A 278 9.15 20.10 7.94
N PRO A 279 10.44 20.51 7.80
CA PRO A 279 11.61 19.69 8.14
C PRO A 279 11.73 19.33 9.64
N GLN A 280 10.86 19.85 10.50
CA GLN A 280 10.90 19.63 11.96
C GLN A 280 9.81 18.70 12.49
N LEU A 281 8.96 18.14 11.61
CA LEU A 281 7.79 17.34 12.00
C LEU A 281 7.86 15.86 11.61
N ASN A 282 9.05 15.31 11.37
CA ASN A 282 9.24 13.90 10.93
C ASN A 282 8.46 12.87 11.78
N ALA A 283 8.27 13.12 13.08
CA ALA A 283 7.44 12.27 13.96
C ALA A 283 5.93 12.47 13.75
N LEU A 284 5.46 13.70 13.48
CA LEU A 284 4.06 13.97 13.18
C LEU A 284 3.68 13.53 11.77
N THR A 285 4.62 13.51 10.82
CA THR A 285 4.39 12.95 9.48
C THR A 285 3.90 11.50 9.59
N ARG A 286 4.49 10.70 10.48
CA ARG A 286 4.05 9.32 10.77
C ARG A 286 2.60 9.20 11.23
N LEU A 287 2.05 10.23 11.88
CA LEU A 287 0.65 10.23 12.33
C LEU A 287 -0.33 10.42 11.17
N VAL A 288 0.10 10.99 10.04
CA VAL A 288 -0.76 11.24 8.88
C VAL A 288 -0.52 10.28 7.72
N GLN A 289 0.39 9.31 7.89
CA GLN A 289 0.67 8.34 6.83
C GLN A 289 -0.51 7.39 6.59
N ILE A 290 -0.67 7.03 5.32
CA ILE A 290 -1.64 6.08 4.82
C ILE A 290 -0.94 5.01 3.95
N PRO A 291 -1.43 3.77 3.96
CA PRO A 291 -0.85 2.67 3.18
C PRO A 291 -1.47 2.60 1.78
N ILE A 292 -0.85 3.28 0.81
CA ILE A 292 -1.35 3.31 -0.58
C ILE A 292 -0.56 2.41 -1.52
N ASP A 293 0.62 1.95 -1.11
CA ASP A 293 1.38 0.91 -1.81
C ASP A 293 0.98 -0.48 -1.30
N HIS A 294 0.72 -1.40 -2.24
CA HIS A 294 0.24 -2.74 -1.94
C HIS A 294 0.92 -3.80 -2.79
N CYS A 295 0.88 -5.02 -2.26
CA CYS A 295 1.14 -6.25 -3.00
C CYS A 295 -0.01 -7.22 -2.73
N LEU A 296 -0.80 -7.51 -3.76
CA LEU A 296 -1.86 -8.49 -3.76
C LEU A 296 -1.36 -9.77 -4.43
N ALA A 297 -1.57 -10.92 -3.80
CA ALA A 297 -1.06 -12.20 -4.29
C ALA A 297 -2.13 -13.30 -4.33
N SER A 298 -2.00 -14.24 -5.26
CA SER A 298 -2.84 -15.45 -5.29
C SER A 298 -2.71 -16.23 -3.99
N SER A 299 -3.77 -16.92 -3.56
CA SER A 299 -3.77 -17.67 -2.30
C SER A 299 -2.77 -18.84 -2.24
N SER A 300 -2.28 -19.29 -3.39
CA SER A 300 -1.20 -20.29 -3.50
C SER A 300 0.18 -19.72 -3.14
N LEU A 301 0.31 -18.39 -3.05
CA LEU A 301 1.55 -17.71 -2.69
C LEU A 301 1.50 -17.35 -1.20
N LYS A 302 2.21 -18.13 -0.38
CA LYS A 302 2.21 -17.90 1.06
C LYS A 302 3.09 -16.71 1.41
N VAL A 303 2.49 -15.70 2.02
CA VAL A 303 3.23 -14.54 2.54
C VAL A 303 3.72 -14.84 3.94
N VAL A 304 5.00 -14.61 4.18
CA VAL A 304 5.70 -14.92 5.45
C VAL A 304 6.33 -13.70 6.09
N GLY A 305 6.40 -12.58 5.37
CA GLY A 305 6.85 -11.29 5.84
C GLY A 305 6.33 -10.15 4.96
N MET A 306 6.08 -9.00 5.57
CA MET A 306 5.91 -7.75 4.86
C MET A 306 6.35 -6.58 5.74
N HIS A 307 7.13 -5.66 5.18
CA HIS A 307 7.55 -4.44 5.87
C HIS A 307 7.68 -3.25 4.91
N THR A 308 7.63 -2.05 5.48
CA THR A 308 8.06 -0.83 4.79
C THR A 308 9.56 -0.62 4.97
N GLY A 309 10.25 -0.18 3.92
CA GLY A 309 11.64 0.20 3.97
C GLY A 309 11.88 1.62 4.51
N PRO A 310 13.13 2.09 4.46
CA PRO A 310 13.52 3.41 4.94
C PRO A 310 13.13 4.51 3.96
N ASP A 311 13.39 5.77 4.34
CA ASP A 311 13.36 6.90 3.43
C ASP A 311 14.44 6.75 2.35
N ILE A 312 14.00 6.62 1.09
CA ILE A 312 14.84 6.46 -0.10
C ILE A 312 14.98 7.76 -0.92
N GLY A 313 14.62 8.91 -0.34
CA GLY A 313 14.58 10.20 -1.04
C GLY A 313 13.29 10.46 -1.82
N SER A 314 12.32 9.55 -1.74
CA SER A 314 10.98 9.62 -2.35
C SER A 314 9.96 10.12 -1.33
N ASP A 315 8.83 10.67 -1.76
CA ASP A 315 7.67 10.95 -0.89
C ASP A 315 6.88 9.70 -0.49
N HIS A 316 7.27 8.52 -0.98
CA HIS A 316 6.83 7.20 -0.52
C HIS A 316 7.94 6.45 0.22
N LEU A 317 7.55 5.60 1.18
CA LEU A 317 8.37 4.50 1.67
C LEU A 317 8.18 3.28 0.79
N PRO A 318 9.25 2.54 0.42
CA PRO A 318 9.12 1.31 -0.35
C PRO A 318 8.50 0.20 0.50
N ILE A 319 7.92 -0.81 -0.15
CA ILE A 319 7.43 -2.03 0.50
C ILE A 319 8.26 -3.24 0.07
N VAL A 320 8.42 -4.19 0.99
CA VAL A 320 9.06 -5.48 0.75
C VAL A 320 8.11 -6.57 1.22
N VAL A 321 7.97 -7.62 0.41
CA VAL A 321 7.13 -8.78 0.70
C VAL A 321 7.96 -10.04 0.55
N ASP A 322 7.93 -10.86 1.59
CA ASP A 322 8.59 -12.15 1.66
C ASP A 322 7.56 -13.25 1.42
N PHE A 323 7.82 -14.07 0.40
CA PHE A 323 7.03 -15.24 0.07
C PHE A 323 7.76 -16.53 0.42
N GLN A 324 6.96 -17.52 0.80
CA GLN A 324 7.34 -18.93 0.81
C GLN A 324 6.59 -19.62 -0.33
N LEU A 325 7.33 -19.99 -1.37
CA LEU A 325 6.84 -20.74 -2.51
C LEU A 325 7.06 -22.23 -2.28
N ASP A 326 6.07 -23.07 -2.65
CA ASP A 326 6.17 -24.52 -2.49
C ASP A 326 7.24 -25.09 -3.43
N ASN A 327 8.28 -25.70 -2.83
CA ASN A 327 9.39 -26.36 -3.53
C ASN A 327 9.00 -27.70 -4.18
N SER A 328 7.74 -28.11 -4.15
CA SER A 328 7.28 -29.33 -4.80
C SER A 328 7.30 -29.16 -6.32
N ALA A 329 8.45 -29.45 -6.91
CA ALA A 329 8.53 -30.05 -8.24
C ALA A 329 7.87 -31.43 -8.12
N THR A 330 6.66 -31.56 -8.67
CA THR A 330 6.09 -32.86 -9.03
C THR A 330 6.48 -33.14 -10.47
#